data_AF-A0A7S1S5T4-F1
#
_entry.id   AF-A0A7S1S5T4-F1
#
_cell.length_a   1.000
_cell.length_b   1.000
_cell.length_c   1.000
_cell.angle_alpha   90.00
_cell.angle_beta   90.00
_cell.angle_gamma   90.00
#
_symmetry.space_group_name_H-M   'P 1'
#
loop_
_entity.id
_entity.type
_entity.pdbx_description
1 polymer ?
#
loop_
_entity_poly.entity_id
_entity_poly.type
_entity_poly.pdbx_seq_one_letter_code
_entity_poly.pdbx_strand_id
1 'polypeptide(L)'
;GWLVSGNPAKLGAALKTTFPNTAALSELFVKLDEIGIKVEPADKASKRLIIDLPFDLERMKQHYESVATLLQHFDYLTVTVRHPETKALFSTLTLQQEKATVSFVFADGQPAWSATCNGEWAEDGAEWEGETANQRLLAWSAGGTFAADVELEGQARLLGLSMPAVWFPSMTWHVRIEPGSVHVTCLKVGDSPAAARDIDSLESVLVNIGSAARAALEGAG
;
A
#
# COMPACT_ATOMS: atom_id res chain seq x y z
N GLY A 1 15.72 15.87 -9.41
CA GLY A 1 16.27 15.65 -10.76
C GLY A 1 15.95 14.27 -11.30
N TRP A 2 16.29 13.19 -10.59
CA TRP A 2 16.18 11.81 -11.09
C TRP A 2 14.76 11.21 -11.07
N LEU A 3 13.90 11.63 -10.12
CA LEU A 3 12.47 11.25 -10.03
C LEU A 3 11.71 11.50 -11.34
N VAL A 4 12.16 12.45 -12.15
CA VAL A 4 11.51 12.87 -13.41
C VAL A 4 12.06 12.11 -14.63
N SER A 5 13.21 11.47 -14.52
CA SER A 5 13.89 10.85 -15.67
C SER A 5 13.32 9.48 -16.07
N GLY A 6 12.47 8.87 -15.23
CA GLY A 6 11.80 7.60 -15.51
C GLY A 6 12.74 6.42 -15.84
N ASN A 7 14.04 6.53 -15.54
CA ASN A 7 15.03 5.51 -15.86
C ASN A 7 15.39 4.70 -14.60
N PRO A 8 14.91 3.45 -14.47
CA PRO A 8 15.13 2.58 -13.31
C PRO A 8 16.60 2.39 -12.95
N ALA A 9 17.46 2.14 -13.95
CA ALA A 9 18.88 1.89 -13.74
C ALA A 9 19.60 3.13 -13.17
N LYS A 10 19.25 4.32 -13.63
CA LYS A 10 19.80 5.59 -13.08
C LYS A 10 19.31 5.86 -11.67
N LEU A 11 18.05 5.54 -11.38
CA LEU A 11 17.49 5.63 -10.03
C LEU A 11 18.22 4.70 -9.07
N GLY A 12 18.34 3.41 -9.42
CA GLY A 12 19.05 2.42 -8.62
C GLY A 12 20.49 2.84 -8.35
N ALA A 13 21.22 3.28 -9.38
CA ALA A 13 22.59 3.78 -9.23
C ALA A 13 22.67 5.02 -8.32
N ALA A 14 21.73 5.96 -8.44
CA ALA A 14 21.68 7.15 -7.60
C ALA A 14 21.39 6.82 -6.13
N LEU A 15 20.47 5.89 -5.86
CA LEU A 15 20.18 5.40 -4.51
C LEU A 15 21.40 4.71 -3.88
N LYS A 16 22.06 3.81 -4.62
CA LYS A 16 23.29 3.13 -4.16
C LYS A 16 24.42 4.12 -3.85
N THR A 17 24.55 5.19 -4.64
CA THR A 17 25.58 6.21 -4.45
C THR A 17 25.26 7.14 -3.27
N THR A 18 24.00 7.56 -3.13
CA THR A 18 23.60 8.59 -2.16
C THR A 18 23.28 7.99 -0.79
N PHE A 19 22.67 6.80 -0.77
CA PHE A 19 22.18 6.11 0.43
C PHE A 19 22.59 4.62 0.40
N PRO A 20 23.90 4.31 0.45
CA PRO A 20 24.40 2.95 0.23
C PRO A 20 23.82 1.91 1.20
N ASN A 21 23.68 2.26 2.47
CA ASN A 21 23.12 1.33 3.48
C ASN A 21 21.63 1.06 3.25
N THR A 22 20.85 2.10 2.92
CA THR A 22 19.43 1.94 2.58
C THR A 22 19.28 1.12 1.32
N ALA A 23 20.10 1.38 0.29
CA ALA A 23 20.06 0.61 -0.95
C ALA A 23 20.42 -0.85 -0.72
N ALA A 24 21.48 -1.15 0.04
CA ALA A 24 21.85 -2.53 0.38
C ALA A 24 20.74 -3.28 1.12
N LEU A 25 20.06 -2.61 2.06
CA LEU A 25 18.90 -3.18 2.76
C LEU A 25 17.72 -3.38 1.80
N SER A 26 17.39 -2.39 0.98
CA SER A 26 16.28 -2.50 0.01
C SER A 26 16.52 -3.62 -1.00
N GLU A 27 17.76 -3.84 -1.43
CA GLU A 27 18.12 -4.95 -2.32
C GLU A 27 17.89 -6.35 -1.72
N LEU A 28 17.72 -6.47 -0.40
CA LEU A 28 17.29 -7.73 0.20
C LEU A 28 15.83 -8.06 -0.12
N PHE A 29 15.03 -7.05 -0.47
CA PHE A 29 13.58 -7.18 -0.66
C PHE A 29 13.13 -6.91 -2.10
N VAL A 30 13.80 -5.99 -2.81
CA VAL A 30 13.35 -5.52 -4.12
C VAL A 30 14.50 -5.48 -5.11
N LYS A 31 14.18 -5.74 -6.38
CA LYS A 31 15.13 -5.58 -7.48
C LYS A 31 15.23 -4.09 -7.83
N LEU A 32 16.14 -3.37 -7.16
CA LEU A 32 16.28 -1.91 -7.31
C LEU A 32 16.42 -1.45 -8.78
N ASP A 33 17.09 -2.28 -9.58
CA ASP A 33 17.42 -2.00 -10.98
C ASP A 33 16.19 -2.11 -11.90
N GLU A 34 15.11 -2.74 -11.40
CA GLU A 34 13.84 -2.97 -12.08
C GLU A 34 12.71 -2.05 -11.55
N ILE A 35 13.00 -1.14 -10.61
CA ILE A 35 11.99 -0.24 -10.04
C ILE A 35 11.41 0.67 -11.13
N GLY A 36 10.10 0.57 -11.36
CA GLY A 36 9.36 1.47 -12.23
C GLY A 36 8.94 2.72 -11.48
N ILE A 37 9.20 3.91 -12.04
CA ILE A 37 8.59 5.15 -11.55
C ILE A 37 7.84 5.80 -12.70
N LYS A 38 6.55 6.07 -12.48
CA LYS A 38 5.73 6.84 -13.41
C LYS A 38 5.02 7.98 -12.68
N VAL A 39 4.83 9.08 -13.41
CA VAL A 39 4.00 10.19 -12.95
C VAL A 39 2.89 10.36 -13.96
N GLU A 40 1.64 10.24 -13.50
CA GLU A 40 0.45 10.40 -14.32
C GLU A 40 -0.46 11.49 -13.72
N PRO A 41 -1.32 12.14 -14.51
CA PRO A 41 -2.36 13.01 -13.96
C PRO A 41 -3.28 12.21 -13.03
N ALA A 42 -3.56 12.73 -11.83
CA ALA A 42 -4.59 12.17 -10.95
C ALA A 42 -5.95 12.83 -11.18
N ASP A 43 -5.95 14.15 -11.42
CA ASP A 43 -7.07 14.96 -11.91
C ASP A 43 -6.51 16.27 -12.51
N LYS A 44 -7.36 17.28 -12.77
CA LYS A 44 -6.96 18.56 -13.39
C LYS A 44 -5.85 19.30 -12.64
N ALA A 45 -5.73 19.10 -11.32
CA ALA A 45 -4.83 19.89 -10.47
C ALA A 45 -3.88 19.03 -9.61
N SER A 46 -3.87 17.70 -9.80
CA SER A 46 -2.93 16.80 -9.12
C SER A 46 -2.24 15.83 -10.05
N LYS A 47 -1.09 15.36 -9.57
CA LYS A 47 -0.31 14.30 -10.18
C LYS A 47 -0.25 13.12 -9.23
N ARG A 48 -0.16 11.93 -9.80
CA ARG A 48 0.08 10.69 -9.09
C ARG A 48 1.49 10.23 -9.37
N LEU A 49 2.26 10.01 -8.32
CA LEU A 49 3.51 9.26 -8.39
C LEU A 49 3.18 7.80 -8.16
N ILE A 50 3.60 6.92 -9.06
CA ILE A 50 3.47 5.47 -8.89
C ILE A 50 4.86 4.85 -8.95
N ILE A 51 5.13 3.99 -7.98
CA ILE A 51 6.38 3.30 -7.78
C ILE A 51 6.09 1.80 -7.79
N ASP A 52 6.62 1.13 -8.80
CA ASP A 52 6.58 -0.31 -8.98
C ASP A 52 7.84 -0.90 -8.35
N LEU A 53 7.66 -1.71 -7.31
CA LEU A 53 8.71 -2.34 -6.50
C LEU A 53 8.65 -3.86 -6.72
N PRO A 54 9.35 -4.38 -7.76
CA PRO A 54 9.41 -5.82 -8.00
C PRO A 54 10.20 -6.50 -6.88
N PHE A 55 9.62 -7.55 -6.31
CA PHE A 55 10.24 -8.30 -5.24
C PHE A 55 11.37 -9.19 -5.76
N ASP A 56 12.42 -9.33 -4.95
CA ASP A 56 13.42 -10.38 -5.12
C ASP A 56 13.12 -11.52 -4.14
N LEU A 57 12.13 -12.36 -4.48
CA LEU A 57 11.69 -13.45 -3.60
C LEU A 57 12.80 -14.47 -3.35
N GLU A 58 13.71 -14.69 -4.30
CA GLU A 58 14.85 -15.60 -4.12
C GLU A 58 15.79 -15.08 -3.05
N ARG A 59 16.18 -13.80 -3.15
CA ARG A 59 17.05 -13.17 -2.17
C ARG A 59 16.37 -12.97 -0.82
N MET A 60 15.10 -12.58 -0.81
CA MET A 60 14.31 -12.54 0.43
C MET A 60 14.25 -13.91 1.09
N LYS A 61 14.08 -15.00 0.33
CA LYS A 61 14.02 -16.33 0.92
C LYS A 61 15.33 -16.74 1.62
N GLN A 62 16.47 -16.27 1.12
CA GLN A 62 17.78 -16.54 1.73
C GLN A 62 18.00 -15.80 3.06
N HIS A 63 17.44 -14.60 3.20
CA HIS A 63 17.66 -13.74 4.37
C HIS A 63 16.48 -13.68 5.35
N TYR A 64 15.26 -13.82 4.82
CA TYR A 64 13.96 -13.63 5.49
C TYR A 64 12.93 -14.61 4.91
N GLU A 65 13.18 -15.92 5.04
CA GLU A 65 12.32 -16.99 4.51
C GLU A 65 10.84 -16.82 4.86
N SER A 66 10.54 -16.46 6.10
CA SER A 66 9.17 -16.27 6.57
C SER A 66 8.46 -15.09 5.88
N VAL A 67 9.18 -13.99 5.60
CA VAL A 67 8.63 -12.84 4.87
C VAL A 67 8.34 -13.22 3.42
N ALA A 68 9.30 -13.87 2.75
CA ALA A 68 9.13 -14.34 1.37
C ALA A 68 7.93 -15.29 1.26
N THR A 69 7.83 -16.24 2.20
CA THR A 69 6.73 -17.21 2.27
C THR A 69 5.40 -16.49 2.51
N LEU A 70 5.33 -15.54 3.44
CA LEU A 70 4.12 -14.76 3.70
C LEU A 70 3.66 -13.99 2.46
N LEU A 71 4.57 -13.31 1.76
CA LEU A 71 4.24 -12.57 0.54
C LEU A 71 3.69 -13.48 -0.56
N GLN A 72 4.22 -14.69 -0.69
CA GLN A 72 3.72 -15.69 -1.64
C GLN A 72 2.31 -16.19 -1.34
N HIS A 73 1.80 -16.03 -0.11
CA HIS A 73 0.40 -16.36 0.19
C HIS A 73 -0.56 -15.32 -0.36
N PHE A 74 -0.15 -14.09 -0.66
CA PHE A 74 -1.05 -13.06 -1.17
C PHE A 74 -1.06 -13.08 -2.71
N ASP A 75 -2.18 -13.50 -3.29
CA ASP A 75 -2.43 -13.33 -4.74
C ASP A 75 -2.67 -11.84 -5.04
N TYR A 76 -3.35 -11.16 -4.11
CA TYR A 76 -3.67 -9.74 -4.18
C TYR A 76 -3.83 -9.15 -2.77
N LEU A 77 -3.28 -7.98 -2.51
CA LEU A 77 -3.52 -7.22 -1.29
C LEU A 77 -3.47 -5.73 -1.60
N THR A 78 -4.53 -5.00 -1.32
CA THR A 78 -4.57 -3.54 -1.52
C THR A 78 -4.89 -2.83 -0.22
N VAL A 79 -4.04 -1.87 0.13
CA VAL A 79 -4.25 -0.91 1.20
C VAL A 79 -4.50 0.46 0.56
N THR A 80 -5.61 1.10 0.90
CA THR A 80 -6.00 2.40 0.36
C THR A 80 -6.17 3.40 1.49
N VAL A 81 -5.57 4.58 1.36
CA VAL A 81 -5.65 5.67 2.34
C VAL A 81 -6.56 6.77 1.81
N ARG A 82 -7.62 7.07 2.57
CA ARG A 82 -8.67 8.02 2.20
C ARG A 82 -8.90 9.09 3.25
N HIS A 83 -9.40 10.23 2.79
CA HIS A 83 -9.88 11.28 3.67
C HIS A 83 -11.11 10.78 4.43
N PRO A 84 -11.20 10.98 5.76
CA PRO A 84 -12.25 10.36 6.58
C PRO A 84 -13.67 10.85 6.23
N GLU A 85 -13.80 12.10 5.80
CA GLU A 85 -15.10 12.70 5.48
C GLU A 85 -15.44 12.57 3.99
N THR A 86 -14.62 13.17 3.13
CA THR A 86 -14.84 13.23 1.67
C THR A 86 -14.53 11.92 0.93
N LYS A 87 -13.88 10.94 1.58
CA LYS A 87 -13.39 9.68 0.98
C LYS A 87 -12.41 9.86 -0.19
N ALA A 88 -11.87 11.07 -0.35
CA ALA A 88 -10.85 11.41 -1.33
C ALA A 88 -9.59 10.55 -1.14
N LEU A 89 -8.98 10.10 -2.24
CA LEU A 89 -7.84 9.19 -2.21
C LEU A 89 -6.51 9.94 -2.02
N PHE A 90 -5.65 9.48 -1.11
CA PHE A 90 -4.25 9.94 -1.04
C PHE A 90 -3.27 8.93 -1.61
N SER A 91 -3.36 7.69 -1.16
CA SER A 91 -2.34 6.66 -1.44
C SER A 91 -2.97 5.29 -1.58
N THR A 92 -2.37 4.47 -2.45
CA THR A 92 -2.68 3.05 -2.55
C THR A 92 -1.38 2.26 -2.56
N LEU A 93 -1.33 1.19 -1.77
CA LEU A 93 -0.32 0.12 -1.84
C LEU A 93 -1.03 -1.12 -2.35
N THR A 94 -0.57 -1.70 -3.45
CA THR A 94 -1.08 -2.97 -3.99
C THR A 94 0.05 -3.99 -4.09
N LEU A 95 -0.10 -5.14 -3.45
CA LEU A 95 0.73 -6.32 -3.65
C LEU A 95 0.03 -7.24 -4.64
N GLN A 96 0.66 -7.52 -5.76
CA GLN A 96 0.14 -8.43 -6.77
C GLN A 96 1.29 -8.93 -7.65
N GLN A 97 1.27 -10.21 -8.04
CA GLN A 97 2.24 -10.79 -8.97
C GLN A 97 3.71 -10.50 -8.58
N GLU A 98 4.06 -10.77 -7.32
CA GLU A 98 5.43 -10.58 -6.81
C GLU A 98 5.95 -9.13 -6.91
N LYS A 99 5.04 -8.16 -6.91
CA LYS A 99 5.37 -6.73 -6.98
C LYS A 99 4.52 -5.96 -5.98
N ALA A 100 5.14 -5.00 -5.31
CA ALA A 100 4.41 -3.93 -4.61
C ALA A 100 4.29 -2.71 -5.53
N THR A 101 3.09 -2.19 -5.71
CA THR A 101 2.83 -0.94 -6.42
C THR A 101 2.38 0.08 -5.39
N VAL A 102 3.17 1.12 -5.18
CA VAL A 102 2.85 2.21 -4.25
C VAL A 102 2.49 3.44 -5.06
N SER A 103 1.38 4.08 -4.74
CA SER A 103 0.98 5.34 -5.34
C SER A 103 0.72 6.42 -4.30
N PHE A 104 1.05 7.65 -4.66
CA PHE A 104 0.83 8.84 -3.85
C PHE A 104 0.33 9.98 -4.73
N VAL A 105 -0.60 10.76 -4.21
CA VAL A 105 -1.14 11.94 -4.89
C VAL A 105 -0.46 13.21 -4.37
N PHE A 106 -0.11 14.10 -5.30
CA PHE A 106 0.53 15.37 -5.03
C PHE A 106 -0.13 16.52 -5.81
N ALA A 107 -0.22 17.69 -5.19
CA ALA A 107 -0.59 18.95 -5.82
C ALA A 107 0.43 20.01 -5.40
N ASP A 108 0.87 20.86 -6.33
CA ASP A 108 1.85 21.93 -6.07
C ASP A 108 3.12 21.47 -5.33
N GLY A 109 3.57 20.24 -5.61
CA GLY A 109 4.75 19.64 -4.99
C GLY A 109 4.56 19.12 -3.55
N GLN A 110 3.34 19.14 -3.04
CA GLN A 110 2.98 18.69 -1.69
C GLN A 110 2.01 17.50 -1.74
N PRO A 111 2.04 16.59 -0.74
CA PRO A 111 1.07 15.50 -0.63
C PRO A 111 -0.37 16.05 -0.62
N ALA A 112 -1.26 15.46 -1.38
CA ALA A 112 -2.62 15.95 -1.55
C ALA A 112 -3.64 14.81 -1.69
N TRP A 113 -4.89 15.12 -1.40
CA TRP A 113 -6.04 14.29 -1.70
C TRP A 113 -6.42 14.44 -3.20
N SER A 114 -6.83 13.33 -3.82
CA SER A 114 -7.41 13.27 -5.15
C SER A 114 -8.90 13.60 -5.08
N ALA A 115 -9.42 14.31 -6.08
CA ALA A 115 -10.85 14.59 -6.13
C ALA A 115 -11.74 13.35 -6.29
N THR A 116 -11.16 12.19 -6.65
CA THR A 116 -11.88 10.94 -6.92
C THR A 116 -12.10 10.09 -5.66
N CYS A 117 -13.34 9.67 -5.39
CA CYS A 117 -13.73 8.96 -4.17
C CYS A 117 -13.88 7.43 -4.29
N ASN A 118 -13.92 6.81 -5.48
CA ASN A 118 -14.30 5.38 -5.59
C ASN A 118 -13.31 4.44 -6.29
N GLY A 119 -12.05 4.84 -6.52
CA GLY A 119 -11.07 3.95 -7.18
C GLY A 119 -11.35 3.67 -8.66
N GLU A 120 -12.58 3.89 -9.13
CA GLU A 120 -12.86 4.21 -10.53
C GLU A 120 -12.30 5.60 -10.81
N TRP A 121 -11.15 5.58 -11.47
CA TRP A 121 -10.44 6.76 -11.89
C TRP A 121 -11.32 7.51 -12.87
N ALA A 122 -11.62 8.78 -12.56
CA ALA A 122 -12.31 9.62 -13.52
C ALA A 122 -11.41 9.76 -14.76
N GLU A 123 -11.75 9.04 -15.83
CA GLU A 123 -11.15 9.26 -17.15
C GLU A 123 -11.40 10.72 -17.61
N ASP A 124 -12.40 11.39 -17.02
CA ASP A 124 -12.67 12.80 -17.20
C ASP A 124 -13.01 13.51 -15.87
N GLY A 125 -12.06 14.27 -15.35
CA GLY A 125 -12.33 15.61 -14.79
C GLY A 125 -13.32 15.77 -13.63
N ALA A 126 -13.41 14.82 -12.69
CA ALA A 126 -14.16 15.05 -11.44
C ALA A 126 -13.59 16.27 -10.70
N GLU A 127 -14.33 17.36 -10.68
CA GLU A 127 -14.02 18.54 -9.90
C GLU A 127 -14.46 18.31 -8.45
N TRP A 128 -13.56 18.60 -7.52
CA TRP A 128 -13.94 18.83 -6.13
C TRP A 128 -14.74 20.15 -6.10
N GLU A 129 -16.06 20.04 -6.23
CA GLU A 129 -16.95 21.20 -6.10
C GLU A 129 -16.91 21.68 -4.64
N GLY A 130 -16.29 22.84 -4.42
CA GLY A 130 -16.57 23.66 -3.24
C GLY A 130 -15.44 23.94 -2.26
N GLU A 131 -14.24 23.39 -2.43
CA GLU A 131 -13.18 23.55 -1.42
C GLU A 131 -11.90 24.17 -1.99
N THR A 132 -11.35 25.12 -1.23
CA THR A 132 -10.16 25.90 -1.62
C THR A 132 -8.96 24.99 -1.85
N ALA A 133 -7.99 25.41 -2.67
CA ALA A 133 -6.76 24.65 -2.96
C ALA A 133 -6.04 24.10 -1.70
N ASN A 134 -6.23 24.74 -0.53
CA ASN A 134 -5.66 24.32 0.75
C ASN A 134 -6.33 23.09 1.37
N GLN A 135 -7.63 22.87 1.15
CA GLN A 135 -8.36 21.71 1.71
C GLN A 135 -8.03 20.40 0.97
N ARG A 136 -7.49 20.54 -0.24
CA ARG A 136 -6.97 19.45 -1.03
C ARG A 136 -5.63 18.91 -0.51
N LEU A 137 -4.82 19.74 0.16
CA LEU A 137 -3.51 19.33 0.65
C LEU A 137 -3.67 18.42 1.88
N LEU A 138 -2.75 17.47 2.06
CA LEU A 138 -2.66 16.75 3.32
C LEU A 138 -2.19 17.73 4.40
N ALA A 139 -3.12 18.14 5.24
CA ALA A 139 -2.87 19.07 6.32
C ALA A 139 -3.07 18.40 7.69
N TRP A 140 -2.23 18.80 8.63
CA TRP A 140 -2.48 18.57 10.05
C TRP A 140 -3.48 19.62 10.53
N SER A 141 -4.35 19.24 11.47
CA SER A 141 -5.18 20.20 12.18
C SER A 141 -4.30 21.21 12.92
N ALA A 142 -4.87 22.35 13.29
CA ALA A 142 -4.15 23.35 14.11
C ALA A 142 -3.62 22.78 15.43
N GLY A 143 -4.20 21.68 15.93
CA GLY A 143 -3.74 20.94 17.12
C GLY A 143 -2.66 19.89 16.85
N GLY A 144 -2.16 19.77 15.61
CA GLY A 144 -1.19 18.76 15.23
C GLY A 144 -1.79 17.36 15.12
N THR A 145 -3.08 17.26 14.77
CA THR A 145 -3.75 15.98 14.52
C THR A 145 -3.85 15.71 13.02
N PHE A 146 -3.52 14.50 12.59
CA PHE A 146 -3.81 14.01 11.24
C PHE A 146 -4.80 12.84 11.34
N ALA A 147 -5.76 12.77 10.43
CA ALA A 147 -6.73 11.68 10.39
C ALA A 147 -6.92 11.15 8.97
N ALA A 148 -7.03 9.84 8.84
CA ALA A 148 -7.28 9.16 7.58
C ALA A 148 -8.03 7.84 7.83
N ASP A 149 -8.85 7.44 6.86
CA ASP A 149 -9.38 6.08 6.82
C ASP A 149 -8.43 5.20 5.98
N VAL A 150 -8.12 4.02 6.48
CA VAL A 150 -7.32 3.00 5.81
C VAL A 150 -8.22 1.82 5.48
N GLU A 151 -8.33 1.49 4.21
CA GLU A 151 -9.11 0.36 3.70
C GLU A 151 -8.16 -0.76 3.27
N LEU A 152 -8.42 -1.98 3.71
CA LEU A 152 -7.75 -3.19 3.26
C LEU A 152 -8.72 -4.09 2.52
N GLU A 153 -8.29 -4.53 1.36
CA GLU A 153 -8.91 -5.58 0.58
C GLU A 153 -7.83 -6.58 0.17
N GLY A 154 -8.14 -7.87 0.16
CA GLY A 154 -7.13 -8.85 -0.21
C GLY A 154 -7.67 -10.24 -0.50
N GLN A 155 -6.83 -11.00 -1.17
CA GLN A 155 -7.02 -12.39 -1.53
C GLN A 155 -5.73 -13.16 -1.22
N ALA A 156 -5.85 -14.27 -0.48
CA ALA A 156 -4.73 -15.16 -0.21
C ALA A 156 -4.96 -16.57 -0.73
N ARG A 157 -3.88 -17.20 -1.16
CA ARG A 157 -3.79 -18.61 -1.51
C ARG A 157 -3.02 -19.36 -0.44
N LEU A 158 -3.46 -20.59 -0.17
CA LEU A 158 -2.69 -21.55 0.62
C LEU A 158 -1.68 -22.25 -0.29
N LEU A 159 -0.39 -21.96 -0.09
CA LEU A 159 0.68 -22.61 -0.83
C LEU A 159 0.67 -24.12 -0.55
N GLY A 160 0.84 -24.93 -1.60
CA GLY A 160 0.85 -26.40 -1.50
C GLY A 160 -0.53 -27.06 -1.50
N LEU A 161 -1.63 -26.30 -1.52
CA LEU A 161 -2.99 -26.82 -1.69
C LEU A 161 -3.58 -26.39 -3.04
N SER A 162 -4.29 -27.30 -3.70
CA SER A 162 -5.01 -27.00 -4.96
C SER A 162 -6.37 -26.34 -4.67
N MET A 163 -6.36 -25.28 -3.87
CA MET A 163 -7.57 -24.50 -3.55
C MET A 163 -7.57 -23.15 -4.29
N PRO A 164 -8.74 -22.63 -4.66
CA PRO A 164 -8.84 -21.27 -5.16
C PRO A 164 -8.45 -20.28 -4.05
N ALA A 165 -7.93 -19.13 -4.43
CA ALA A 165 -7.55 -18.11 -3.46
C ALA A 165 -8.79 -17.49 -2.80
N VAL A 166 -8.69 -17.26 -1.49
CA VAL A 166 -9.76 -16.89 -0.58
C VAL A 166 -9.75 -15.38 -0.35
N TRP A 167 -10.92 -14.75 -0.46
CA TRP A 167 -11.09 -13.33 -0.17
C TRP A 167 -11.21 -13.08 1.33
N PHE A 168 -10.38 -12.18 1.84
CA PHE A 168 -10.55 -11.67 3.20
C PHE A 168 -11.78 -10.77 3.26
N PRO A 169 -12.45 -10.70 4.43
CA PRO A 169 -13.40 -9.63 4.67
C PRO A 169 -12.68 -8.29 4.54
N SER A 170 -13.26 -7.36 3.77
CA SER A 170 -12.69 -6.01 3.66
C SER A 170 -12.66 -5.35 5.03
N MET A 171 -11.62 -4.59 5.33
CA MET A 171 -11.49 -3.92 6.62
C MET A 171 -11.27 -2.44 6.43
N THR A 172 -11.92 -1.63 7.25
CA THR A 172 -11.71 -0.18 7.27
C THR A 172 -11.35 0.24 8.68
N TRP A 173 -10.22 0.92 8.83
CA TRP A 173 -9.78 1.52 10.09
C TRP A 173 -9.72 3.03 9.96
N HIS A 174 -10.14 3.72 11.00
CA HIS A 174 -9.85 5.13 11.19
C HIS A 174 -8.52 5.26 11.93
N VAL A 175 -7.56 5.92 11.31
CA VAL A 175 -6.26 6.24 11.90
C VAL A 175 -6.23 7.72 12.24
N ARG A 176 -5.97 8.02 13.51
CA ARG A 176 -5.78 9.38 14.01
C ARG A 176 -4.41 9.47 14.68
N ILE A 177 -3.55 10.31 14.12
CA ILE A 177 -2.20 10.57 14.61
C ILE A 177 -2.21 11.88 15.35
N GLU A 178 -1.70 11.88 16.57
CA GLU A 178 -1.53 13.05 17.43
C GLU A 178 -0.10 13.09 17.94
N PRO A 179 0.38 14.22 18.49
CA PRO A 179 1.73 14.29 19.03
C PRO A 179 1.90 13.25 20.16
N GLY A 180 2.71 12.23 19.89
CA GLY A 180 3.04 11.16 20.86
C GLY A 180 2.07 9.98 20.88
N SER A 181 1.02 9.95 20.05
CA SER A 181 0.09 8.82 19.99
C SER A 181 -0.43 8.54 18.58
N VAL A 182 -0.75 7.26 18.34
CA VAL A 182 -1.48 6.82 17.15
C VAL A 182 -2.69 6.02 17.64
N HIS A 183 -3.88 6.50 17.29
CA HIS A 183 -5.14 5.84 17.57
C HIS A 183 -5.65 5.16 16.31
N VAL A 184 -5.91 3.86 16.40
CA VAL A 184 -6.45 3.06 15.30
C VAL A 184 -7.76 2.44 15.75
N THR A 185 -8.85 2.81 15.09
CA THR A 185 -10.20 2.32 15.39
C THR A 185 -10.72 1.54 14.20
N CYS A 186 -11.08 0.27 14.38
CA CYS A 186 -11.77 -0.50 13.33
C CYS A 186 -13.19 0.07 13.15
N LEU A 187 -13.47 0.64 11.97
CA LEU A 187 -14.79 1.20 11.62
C LEU A 187 -15.70 0.12 11.06
N LYS A 188 -15.16 -0.75 10.20
CA LYS A 188 -15.94 -1.76 9.49
C LYS A 188 -15.11 -3.01 9.23
N VAL A 189 -15.75 -4.15 9.44
CA VAL A 189 -15.35 -5.43 8.85
C VAL A 189 -16.48 -5.78 7.88
N GLY A 190 -16.17 -5.80 6.59
CA GLY A 190 -17.11 -6.22 5.55
C GLY A 190 -17.39 -7.72 5.65
N ASP A 191 -18.43 -8.18 4.97
CA ASP A 191 -18.69 -9.60 4.85
C ASP A 191 -17.67 -10.23 3.89
N SER A 192 -17.04 -11.33 4.28
CA SER A 192 -16.26 -12.10 3.31
C SER A 192 -17.24 -12.86 2.41
N PRO A 193 -17.10 -12.79 1.08
CA PRO A 193 -17.86 -13.69 0.21
C PRO A 193 -17.53 -15.17 0.45
N ALA A 194 -16.43 -15.48 1.15
CA ALA A 194 -16.07 -16.83 1.59
C ALA A 194 -16.72 -17.24 2.93
N ALA A 195 -17.31 -16.30 3.69
CA ALA A 195 -18.01 -16.60 4.95
C ALA A 195 -19.24 -17.52 4.76
N ALA A 196 -19.69 -17.73 3.53
CA ALA A 196 -20.76 -18.65 3.21
C ALA A 196 -20.32 -20.11 2.97
N ARG A 197 -19.01 -20.46 2.95
CA ARG A 197 -18.58 -21.79 2.50
C ARG A 197 -17.60 -22.62 3.35
N ASP A 198 -16.88 -22.08 4.34
CA ASP A 198 -16.27 -22.92 5.40
C ASP A 198 -15.52 -22.02 6.41
N ILE A 199 -16.15 -21.76 7.56
CA ILE A 199 -15.56 -20.95 8.64
C ILE A 199 -14.30 -21.64 9.20
N ASP A 200 -14.29 -22.98 9.27
CA ASP A 200 -13.16 -23.77 9.77
C ASP A 200 -11.91 -23.62 8.88
N SER A 201 -12.11 -23.44 7.56
CA SER A 201 -11.00 -23.21 6.62
C SER A 201 -10.39 -21.82 6.80
N LEU A 202 -11.22 -20.80 7.05
CA LEU A 202 -10.77 -19.41 7.26
C LEU A 202 -10.00 -19.25 8.57
N GLU A 203 -10.42 -19.91 9.64
CA GLU A 203 -9.66 -19.92 10.90
C GLU A 203 -8.27 -20.55 10.70
N SER A 204 -8.18 -21.67 9.97
CA SER A 204 -6.89 -22.28 9.67
C SER A 204 -5.98 -21.38 8.81
N VAL A 205 -6.56 -20.64 7.86
CA VAL A 205 -5.86 -19.65 7.02
C VAL A 205 -5.33 -18.51 7.88
N LEU A 206 -6.17 -17.92 8.73
CA LEU A 206 -5.80 -16.81 9.60
C LEU A 206 -4.76 -17.23 10.65
N VAL A 207 -4.85 -18.45 11.19
CA VAL A 207 -3.85 -19.00 12.11
C VAL A 207 -2.51 -19.24 11.41
N ASN A 208 -2.51 -19.78 10.19
CA ASN A 208 -1.29 -20.02 9.43
C ASN A 208 -0.62 -18.71 8.97
N ILE A 209 -1.41 -17.76 8.47
CA ILE A 209 -0.92 -16.42 8.11
C ILE A 209 -0.43 -15.68 9.35
N GLY A 210 -1.18 -15.74 10.46
CA GLY A 210 -0.79 -15.12 11.74
C GLY A 210 0.50 -15.72 12.30
N SER A 211 0.67 -17.03 12.18
CA SER A 211 1.90 -17.73 12.59
C SER A 211 3.09 -17.37 11.69
N ALA A 212 2.87 -17.29 10.37
CA ALA A 212 3.90 -16.85 9.42
C ALA A 212 4.28 -15.37 9.62
N ALA A 213 3.31 -14.50 9.87
CA ALA A 213 3.54 -13.09 10.18
C ALA A 213 4.28 -12.91 11.51
N ARG A 214 3.92 -13.70 12.53
CA ARG A 214 4.62 -13.70 13.81
C ARG A 214 6.06 -14.17 13.67
N ALA A 215 6.30 -15.27 12.95
CA ALA A 215 7.66 -15.76 12.68
C ALA A 215 8.48 -14.74 11.86
N ALA A 216 7.85 -14.06 10.90
CA ALA A 216 8.48 -13.00 10.13
C ALA A 216 8.88 -11.78 10.98
N LEU A 217 8.06 -11.40 11.96
CA LEU A 217 8.35 -10.29 12.88
C LEU A 217 9.42 -10.68 13.92
N GLU A 218 9.38 -11.92 14.42
CA GLU A 218 10.34 -12.42 15.41
C GLU A 218 11.72 -12.74 14.81
N GLY A 219 11.80 -13.07 13.51
CA GLY A 219 13.05 -13.32 12.79
C GLY A 219 13.73 -12.07 12.20
N ALA A 220 13.12 -10.89 12.29
CA ALA A 220 13.63 -9.63 11.75
C ALA A 220 14.32 -8.71 12.79
N GLY A 221 14.33 -9.11 14.07
CA GLY A 221 15.02 -8.41 15.18
C GLY A 221 16.34 -9.08 15.55
#